data_AF-A0AB33RAH0-F1
#
_entry.id   AF-A0AB33RAH0-F1
#
_cell.length_a   1.000
_cell.length_b   1.000
_cell.length_c   1.000
_cell.angle_alpha   90.00
_cell.angle_beta   90.00
_cell.angle_gamma   90.00
#
_symmetry.space_group_name_H-M   'P 1'
#
loop_
_entity.id
_entity.type
_entity.pdbx_description
1 polymer ?
#
loop_
_entity_poly.entity_id
_entity_poly.type
_entity_poly.pdbx_seq_one_letter_code
_entity_poly.pdbx_strand_id
1 'polypeptide(L)' 'MAKATIVNTSCIYALEKSFSGTSRICFYETHKQVHVSRHYYQLLKEKLREMR' A
#
# COMPACT_ATOMS: atom_id res chain seq x y z
N MET A 1 14.35 -8.91 6.45
CA MET A 1 14.59 -8.56 5.03
C MET A 1 13.63 -7.46 4.63
N ALA A 2 14.09 -6.21 4.55
CA ALA A 2 13.28 -5.12 4.02
C ALA A 2 13.42 -5.15 2.49
N LYS A 3 12.32 -5.41 1.77
CA LYS A 3 12.25 -5.21 0.33
C LYS A 3 11.64 -3.84 0.08
N ALA A 4 12.34 -3.01 -0.70
CA ALA A 4 11.82 -1.71 -1.14
C ALA A 4 11.01 -1.91 -2.43
N THR A 5 9.94 -1.14 -2.60
CA THR A 5 9.13 -1.14 -3.81
C THR A 5 8.59 0.26 -4.02
N ILE A 6 8.72 0.79 -5.23
CA ILE A 6 8.14 2.07 -5.63
C ILE A 6 6.78 1.78 -6.28
N VAL A 7 5.75 2.48 -5.84
CA VAL A 7 4.37 2.31 -6.34
C VAL A 7 3.77 3.65 -6.73
N ASN A 8 2.93 3.66 -7.76
CA ASN A 8 2.14 4.83 -8.14
C ASN A 8 0.87 4.90 -7.27
N THR A 9 0.76 5.93 -6.43
CA THR A 9 -0.37 6.13 -5.50
C THR A 9 -1.69 6.35 -6.21
N SER A 10 -1.69 6.96 -7.40
CA SER A 10 -2.89 7.18 -8.21
C SER A 10 -3.56 5.88 -8.65
N CYS A 11 -2.78 4.80 -8.76
CA CYS A 11 -3.28 3.49 -9.20
C CYS A 11 -3.77 2.62 -8.03
N ILE A 12 -3.69 3.10 -6.79
CA ILE A 12 -4.08 2.33 -5.59
C ILE A 12 -5.59 2.44 -5.40
N TYR A 13 -6.26 1.29 -5.39
CA TYR A 13 -7.69 1.17 -5.10
C TYR A 13 -7.95 1.09 -3.59
N ALA A 14 -7.25 0.18 -2.91
CA ALA A 14 -7.48 -0.12 -1.51
C ALA A 14 -6.19 -0.50 -0.77
N LEU A 15 -6.20 -0.26 0.54
CA LEU A 15 -5.20 -0.74 1.48
C LEU A 15 -5.83 -1.75 2.43
N GLU A 16 -5.40 -3.01 2.35
CA GLU A 16 -5.84 -4.08 3.24
C GLU A 16 -4.88 -4.22 4.41
N LYS A 17 -5.40 -4.03 5.63
CA LYS A 17 -4.63 -4.20 6.86
C LYS A 17 -4.59 -5.69 7.23
N SER A 18 -3.39 -6.25 7.40
CA SER A 18 -3.22 -7.60 7.94
C SER A 18 -2.85 -7.56 9.42
N PHE A 19 -3.18 -8.63 10.14
CA PHE A 19 -2.72 -8.88 11.51
C PHE A 19 -1.26 -9.37 11.58
N SER A 20 -0.69 -9.86 10.47
CA SER A 20 0.67 -10.43 10.40
C SER A 20 1.81 -9.40 10.32
N GLY A 21 1.53 -8.11 10.55
CA GLY A 21 2.53 -7.04 10.55
C GLY A 21 2.87 -6.43 9.18
N THR A 22 2.31 -6.97 8.09
CA THR A 22 2.42 -6.43 6.73
C THR A 22 1.05 -6.23 6.09
N SER A 23 0.74 -5.02 5.65
CA SER A 23 -0.49 -4.72 4.91
C SER A 23 -0.31 -5.03 3.41
N ARG A 24 -1.40 -5.02 2.63
CA ARG A 24 -1.36 -5.20 1.17
C ARG A 24 -1.97 -3.99 0.45
N ILE A 25 -1.40 -3.68 -0.72
CA ILE A 25 -1.92 -2.70 -1.68
C ILE A 25 -2.62 -3.48 -2.79
N CYS A 26 -3.85 -3.05 -3.09
CA CYS A 26 -4.60 -3.50 -4.26
C CYS A 26 -4.66 -2.35 -5.28
N PHE A 27 -4.38 -2.66 -6.55
CA PHE A 27 -4.39 -1.69 -7.64
C PHE A 27 -5.67 -1.82 -8.47
N TYR A 28 -6.07 -0.73 -9.15
CA TYR A 28 -7.19 -0.76 -10.09
C TYR A 28 -6.92 -1.74 -11.25
N GLU A 29 -7.96 -2.48 -11.64
CA GLU A 29 -7.99 -3.31 -12.87
C GLU A 29 -6.86 -4.34 -12.98
N THR A 30 -6.30 -4.79 -11.85
CA THR A 30 -5.26 -5.81 -11.85
C THR A 30 -5.25 -6.65 -10.57
N HIS A 31 -4.81 -7.91 -10.70
CA HIS A 31 -4.56 -8.81 -9.58
C HIS A 31 -3.18 -8.60 -8.94
N LYS A 32 -2.37 -7.64 -9.41
CA LYS A 32 -1.10 -7.32 -8.79
C LYS A 32 -1.31 -6.83 -7.36
N GLN A 33 -0.48 -7.31 -6.44
CA GLN A 33 -0.54 -6.95 -5.03
C GLN A 33 0.88 -6.72 -4.51
N VAL A 34 1.03 -5.69 -3.67
CA VAL A 34 2.31 -5.33 -3.05
C VAL A 34 2.16 -5.32 -1.54
N HIS A 35 3.12 -5.90 -0.83
CA HIS A 35 3.14 -5.89 0.64
C HIS A 35 3.79 -4.60 1.15
N VAL A 36 3.18 -4.01 2.17
CA VAL A 36 3.64 -2.80 2.83
C VAL A 36 4.00 -3.12 4.27
N SER A 37 5.25 -2.85 4.62
CA SER A 37 5.72 -2.93 5.99
C SER A 37 4.99 -1.93 6.88
N ARG A 38 4.76 -2.29 8.15
CA ARG A 38 4.11 -1.45 9.18
C ARG A 38 4.61 0.01 9.23
N HIS A 39 5.90 0.24 8.99
CA HIS A 39 6.51 1.56 9.03
C HIS A 39 5.98 2.49 7.92
N TYR A 40 5.76 1.97 6.72
CA TYR A 40 5.32 2.75 5.56
C TYR A 40 3.79 2.83 5.43
N TYR A 41 3.05 2.00 6.17
CA TYR A 41 1.58 1.94 6.05
C TYR A 41 0.92 3.29 6.39
N GLN A 42 1.32 3.94 7.49
CA GLN A 42 0.73 5.22 7.89
C GLN A 42 1.08 6.33 6.87
N LEU A 43 2.35 6.40 6.46
CA LEU A 43 2.81 7.35 5.45
C LEU A 43 2.01 7.20 4.13
N LEU A 44 1.84 5.97 3.66
CA LEU A 44 1.07 5.69 2.43
C LEU A 44 -0.41 6.08 2.59
N LYS A 45 -0.99 5.80 3.77
CA LYS A 45 -2.39 6.15 4.06
C LYS A 45 -2.61 7.66 4.10
N GLU A 46 -1.67 8.44 4.62
CA GLU A 46 -1.71 9.90 4.60
C GLU A 46 -1.61 10.45 3.17
N LYS A 47 -0.64 9.96 2.38
CA LYS A 47 -0.51 10.35 0.97
C LYS A 47 -1.77 10.08 0.15
N LEU A 48 -2.44 8.96 0.37
CA LEU A 48 -3.72 8.66 -0.30
C LEU A 48 -4.87 9.58 0.13
N ARG A 49 -4.82 10.16 1.34
CA ARG A 49 -5.80 11.15 1.78
C ARG A 49 -5.55 12.52 1.15
N GLU A 50 -4.28 12.92 0.99
CA GLU A 50 -3.91 14.18 0.34
C GLU A 50 -4.33 14.23 -1.15
N MET A 51 -4.45 13.08 -1.81
CA MET A 51 -4.84 12.98 -3.22
C MET A 51 -6.37 12.98 -3.46
N ARG A 52 -7.18 12.97 -2.39
CA ARG A 52 -8.65 13.00 -2.45
C ARG A 52 -9.17 14.39 -2.11
#